data_AF-A0A1V6I6G0-F1
#
_entry.id   AF-A0A1V6I6G0-F1
#
_cell.length_a   1.000
_cell.length_b   1.000
_cell.length_c   1.000
_cell.angle_alpha   90.00
_cell.angle_beta   90.00
_cell.angle_gamma   90.00
#
_symmetry.space_group_name_H-M   'P 1'
#
loop_
_entity.id
_entity.type
_entity.pdbx_description
1 polymer ?
#
loop_
_entity_poly.entity_id
_entity_poly.type
_entity_poly.pdbx_seq_one_letter_code
_entity_poly.pdbx_strand_id
1 'polypeptide(L)'
;MEHNDFLNRVFDEGIKAATADYTNPDDKHRLKPKRFELRMYFFVAHNLSSIQQGIQAGHAALEYADKFGNDETFIDFVRNWKTWIILNGGTTNNKKDVNGIALGTLNQIADELEDNEISYACFHEPELNNALTALCFIVDERVFNYVDYPDFVNWLHDIKMTDEAKKEIKKKNPTFWLTLKLQPKTQQEMFPEYYKEWIEFFGGNKNVYLRELLKNKELIQ
;
A
#
# COMPACT_ATOMS: atom_id res chain seq x y z
N MET A 1 -34.48 -4.42 -22.71
CA MET A 1 -33.64 -3.31 -22.21
C MET A 1 -32.82 -3.91 -21.09
N GLU A 2 -31.59 -4.31 -21.40
CA GLU A 2 -30.81 -5.20 -20.56
C GLU A 2 -30.22 -4.46 -19.35
N HIS A 3 -30.10 -5.17 -18.23
CA HIS A 3 -29.61 -4.69 -16.94
C HIS A 3 -28.25 -3.95 -17.03
N ASN A 4 -27.41 -4.31 -18.02
CA ASN A 4 -26.13 -3.67 -18.32
C ASN A 4 -26.28 -2.24 -18.88
N ASP A 5 -27.30 -1.95 -19.69
CA ASP A 5 -27.48 -0.61 -20.28
C ASP A 5 -27.86 0.43 -19.21
N PHE A 6 -28.63 0.01 -18.21
CA PHE A 6 -29.02 0.88 -17.10
C PHE A 6 -27.83 1.20 -16.19
N LEU A 7 -27.02 0.19 -15.85
CA LEU A 7 -25.83 0.38 -15.03
C LEU A 7 -24.80 1.27 -15.75
N ASN A 8 -24.51 0.99 -17.02
CA ASN A 8 -23.57 1.79 -17.82
C ASN A 8 -24.00 3.26 -17.93
N ARG A 9 -25.31 3.52 -18.10
CA ARG A 9 -25.83 4.88 -18.21
C ARG A 9 -25.79 5.66 -16.89
N VAL A 10 -26.10 5.00 -15.78
CA VAL A 10 -25.96 5.59 -14.43
C VAL A 10 -24.49 5.87 -14.11
N PHE A 11 -23.58 5.00 -14.56
CA PHE A 11 -22.14 5.19 -14.40
C PHE A 11 -21.59 6.35 -15.26
N ASP A 12 -22.00 6.45 -16.52
CA ASP A 12 -21.59 7.57 -17.41
C ASP A 12 -22.10 8.94 -16.92
N GLU A 13 -23.31 8.99 -16.36
CA GLU A 13 -23.88 10.20 -15.78
C GLU A 13 -23.18 10.59 -14.45
N GLY A 14 -22.77 9.61 -13.65
CA GLY A 14 -21.97 9.82 -12.44
C GLY A 14 -20.55 10.34 -12.71
N ILE A 15 -19.89 9.84 -13.76
CA ILE A 15 -18.55 10.30 -14.19
C ILE A 15 -18.62 11.75 -14.69
N LYS A 16 -19.67 12.12 -15.42
CA LYS A 16 -19.89 13.51 -15.86
C LYS A 16 -20.15 14.47 -14.69
N ALA A 17 -20.86 14.03 -13.65
CA ALA A 17 -21.10 14.86 -12.47
C ALA A 17 -19.81 15.06 -11.64
N ALA A 18 -18.99 14.00 -11.47
CA ALA A 18 -17.73 14.06 -10.73
C ALA A 18 -16.63 14.89 -11.42
N THR A 19 -16.72 15.06 -12.74
CA THR A 19 -15.76 15.85 -13.54
C THR A 19 -16.19 17.29 -13.78
N ALA A 20 -17.44 17.65 -13.47
CA ALA A 20 -17.98 18.99 -13.71
C ALA A 20 -17.62 20.03 -12.62
N ASP A 21 -17.19 19.61 -11.42
CA ASP A 21 -16.97 20.50 -10.28
C ASP A 21 -15.55 21.09 -10.14
N TYR A 22 -14.73 21.03 -11.20
CA TYR A 22 -13.43 21.72 -11.23
C TYR A 22 -13.37 22.82 -12.29
N THR A 23 -14.20 23.86 -12.14
CA THR A 23 -13.90 25.19 -12.72
C THR A 23 -14.36 26.32 -11.79
N ASN A 24 -13.47 26.78 -10.90
CA ASN A 24 -13.52 28.16 -10.42
C ASN A 24 -12.14 28.82 -10.62
N PRO A 25 -11.98 29.81 -11.52
CA PRO A 25 -10.66 30.34 -11.90
C PRO A 25 -9.99 31.31 -10.91
N ASP A 26 -10.56 31.58 -9.73
CA ASP A 26 -10.20 32.75 -8.92
C ASP A 26 -9.65 32.45 -7.52
N ASP A 27 -8.69 31.50 -7.42
CA ASP A 27 -7.88 31.37 -6.20
C ASP A 27 -6.39 31.47 -6.51
N LYS A 28 -5.89 32.72 -6.58
CA LYS A 28 -4.46 33.05 -6.70
C LYS A 28 -3.69 32.87 -5.37
N HIS A 29 -3.98 31.82 -4.63
CA HIS A 29 -3.05 31.27 -3.65
C HIS A 29 -2.34 30.09 -4.33
N ARG A 30 -1.03 30.22 -4.56
CA ARG A 30 -0.20 29.11 -5.07
C ARG A 30 -0.48 27.85 -4.26
N LEU A 31 -1.30 26.95 -4.80
CA LEU A 31 -1.48 25.59 -4.31
C LEU A 31 -0.09 24.96 -4.34
N LYS A 32 0.55 24.84 -3.17
CA LYS A 32 1.71 23.95 -3.06
C LYS A 32 1.18 22.56 -3.43
N PRO A 33 1.87 21.81 -4.32
CA PRO A 33 1.46 20.44 -4.59
C PRO A 33 1.33 19.69 -3.26
N LYS A 34 0.20 18.99 -3.05
CA LYS A 34 -0.06 18.23 -1.83
C LYS A 34 1.10 17.26 -1.64
N ARG A 35 1.86 17.42 -0.54
CA ARG A 35 2.90 16.44 -0.15
C ARG A 35 2.22 15.36 0.67
N PHE A 36 2.42 14.11 0.27
CA PHE A 36 1.93 12.96 1.00
C PHE A 36 2.75 12.74 2.28
N GLU A 37 2.09 12.39 3.40
CA GLU A 37 2.81 11.93 4.59
C GLU A 37 3.63 10.68 4.25
N LEU A 38 4.90 10.66 4.66
CA LEU A 38 5.81 9.54 4.42
C LEU A 38 6.15 8.83 5.72
N ARG A 39 6.25 7.50 5.67
CA ARG A 39 6.74 6.68 6.78
C ARG A 39 7.76 5.68 6.26
N MET A 40 8.82 5.46 7.04
CA MET A 40 9.76 4.39 6.77
C MET A 40 9.37 3.17 7.58
N TYR A 41 9.09 2.08 6.88
CA TYR A 41 8.76 0.78 7.47
C TYR A 41 10.00 -0.09 7.50
N PHE A 42 10.15 -0.84 8.58
CA PHE A 42 11.22 -1.79 8.80
C PHE A 42 10.63 -3.16 9.07
N PHE A 43 11.14 -4.20 8.43
CA PHE A 43 10.93 -5.58 8.85
C PHE A 43 12.23 -6.09 9.45
N VAL A 44 12.15 -6.60 10.69
CA VAL A 44 13.32 -7.05 11.44
C VAL A 44 13.12 -8.49 11.89
N ALA A 45 14.22 -9.25 11.95
CA ALA A 45 14.20 -10.63 12.40
C ALA A 45 13.60 -10.75 13.82
N HIS A 46 12.63 -11.65 13.97
CA HIS A 46 11.80 -11.75 15.18
C HIS A 46 12.56 -12.27 16.42
N ASN A 47 13.69 -12.94 16.22
CA ASN A 47 14.46 -13.61 17.26
C ASN A 47 15.45 -12.69 18.00
N LEU A 48 15.49 -11.40 17.64
CA LEU A 48 16.33 -10.39 18.26
C LEU A 48 15.58 -9.70 19.42
N SER A 49 16.31 -9.22 20.42
CA SER A 49 15.71 -8.37 21.46
C SER A 49 15.26 -7.02 20.88
N SER A 50 14.32 -6.33 21.52
CA SER A 50 13.78 -5.04 21.04
C SER A 50 14.87 -3.97 20.82
N ILE A 51 15.89 -3.94 21.68
CA ILE A 51 17.05 -3.03 21.52
C ILE A 51 17.82 -3.40 20.25
N GLN A 52 18.12 -4.69 20.07
CA GLN A 52 18.80 -5.15 18.85
C GLN A 52 17.95 -4.87 17.62
N GLN A 53 16.63 -5.03 17.68
CA GLN A 53 15.76 -4.75 16.54
C GLN A 53 15.79 -3.28 16.14
N GLY A 54 15.82 -2.36 17.11
CA GLY A 54 16.04 -0.94 16.85
C GLY A 54 17.40 -0.65 16.21
N ILE A 55 18.47 -1.32 16.67
CA ILE A 55 19.82 -1.19 16.08
C ILE A 55 19.84 -1.68 14.62
N GLN A 56 19.27 -2.86 14.35
CA GLN A 56 19.22 -3.45 13.00
C GLN A 56 18.37 -2.60 12.05
N ALA A 57 17.24 -2.05 12.52
CA ALA A 57 16.46 -1.07 11.77
C ALA A 57 17.30 0.19 11.45
N GLY A 58 18.05 0.69 12.42
CA GLY A 58 18.99 1.79 12.22
C GLY A 58 20.02 1.52 11.12
N HIS A 59 20.61 0.32 11.11
CA HIS A 59 21.52 -0.09 10.05
C HIS A 59 20.84 -0.14 8.68
N ALA A 60 19.64 -0.74 8.58
CA ALA A 60 18.89 -0.75 7.31
C ALA A 60 18.55 0.66 6.81
N ALA A 61 18.26 1.62 7.71
CA ALA A 61 18.04 3.01 7.34
C ALA A 61 19.31 3.67 6.77
N LEU A 62 20.49 3.34 7.30
CA LEU A 62 21.77 3.83 6.77
C LEU A 62 22.05 3.25 5.39
N GLU A 63 21.78 1.96 5.17
CA GLU A 63 21.86 1.32 3.84
C GLU A 63 20.90 1.99 2.85
N TYR A 64 19.70 2.37 3.29
CA TYR A 64 18.76 3.13 2.45
C TYR A 64 19.29 4.51 2.11
N ALA A 65 19.86 5.21 3.09
CA ALA A 65 20.45 6.53 2.91
C ALA A 65 21.65 6.50 1.95
N ASP A 66 22.47 5.45 2.00
CA ASP A 66 23.58 5.26 1.06
C ASP A 66 23.08 5.06 -0.37
N LYS A 67 22.08 4.18 -0.55
CA LYS A 67 21.52 3.85 -1.87
C LYS A 67 20.69 4.98 -2.49
N PHE A 68 19.85 5.64 -1.68
CA PHE A 68 18.80 6.56 -2.13
C PHE A 68 18.92 7.95 -1.53
N GLY A 69 20.09 8.32 -1.00
CA GLY A 69 20.33 9.59 -0.29
C GLY A 69 20.02 10.84 -1.11
N ASN A 70 20.10 10.73 -2.44
CA ASN A 70 19.83 11.81 -3.39
C ASN A 70 18.39 11.77 -3.95
N ASP A 71 17.59 10.76 -3.61
CA ASP A 71 16.23 10.63 -4.12
C ASP A 71 15.29 11.64 -3.45
N GLU A 72 14.39 12.23 -4.24
CA GLU A 72 13.45 13.25 -3.74
C GLU A 72 12.57 12.72 -2.60
N THR A 73 12.12 11.46 -2.70
CA THR A 73 11.31 10.79 -1.67
C THR A 73 12.08 10.67 -0.35
N PHE A 74 13.35 10.27 -0.39
CA PHE A 74 14.17 10.15 0.81
C PHE A 74 14.47 11.53 1.41
N ILE A 75 14.80 12.52 0.57
CA ILE A 75 15.02 13.90 0.99
C ILE A 75 13.77 14.49 1.66
N ASP A 76 12.58 14.26 1.10
CA ASP A 76 11.32 14.73 1.69
C ASP A 76 11.01 14.03 3.02
N PHE A 77 11.22 12.71 3.08
CA PHE A 77 11.08 11.93 4.31
C PHE A 77 11.97 12.47 5.44
N VAL A 78 13.26 12.63 5.18
CA VAL A 78 14.22 13.14 6.16
C VAL A 78 13.91 14.58 6.54
N ARG A 79 13.44 15.44 5.63
CA ARG A 79 13.16 16.84 5.94
C ARG A 79 11.86 17.04 6.71
N ASN A 80 10.80 16.29 6.39
CA ASN A 80 9.45 16.63 6.81
C ASN A 80 8.74 15.59 7.70
N TRP A 81 9.10 14.29 7.62
CA TRP A 81 8.29 13.23 8.23
C TRP A 81 9.01 12.45 9.32
N LYS A 82 10.16 11.83 9.03
CA LYS A 82 11.04 11.11 9.98
C LYS A 82 10.34 10.05 10.87
N THR A 83 9.18 9.54 10.48
CA THR A 83 8.45 8.52 11.24
C THR A 83 8.94 7.12 10.87
N TRP A 84 9.35 6.34 11.87
CA TRP A 84 9.80 4.95 11.71
C TRP A 84 8.76 4.00 12.29
N ILE A 85 8.45 2.93 11.56
CA ILE A 85 7.56 1.85 12.00
C ILE A 85 8.31 0.53 11.90
N ILE A 86 8.59 -0.09 13.04
CA ILE A 86 9.34 -1.36 13.10
C ILE A 86 8.34 -2.51 13.28
N LEU A 87 8.36 -3.44 12.34
CA LEU A 87 7.47 -4.58 12.22
C LEU A 87 8.24 -5.90 12.30
N ASN A 88 7.54 -6.95 12.71
CA ASN A 88 8.07 -8.30 12.71
C ASN A 88 8.23 -8.83 11.27
N GLY A 89 9.47 -9.10 10.86
CA GLY A 89 9.82 -9.69 9.56
C GLY A 89 9.85 -11.23 9.52
N GLY A 90 9.72 -11.87 10.69
CA GLY A 90 9.76 -13.31 10.86
C GLY A 90 11.18 -13.89 10.81
N THR A 91 11.37 -14.98 10.08
CA THR A 91 12.61 -15.77 10.08
C THR A 91 13.60 -15.31 9.02
N THR A 92 14.89 -15.51 9.28
CA THR A 92 15.98 -15.27 8.34
C THR A 92 16.58 -16.58 7.87
N ASN A 93 16.57 -16.82 6.55
CA ASN A 93 17.18 -17.98 5.90
C ASN A 93 17.23 -17.74 4.38
N ASN A 94 18.43 -17.52 3.85
CA ASN A 94 18.66 -17.24 2.43
C ASN A 94 18.71 -18.50 1.55
N LYS A 95 18.62 -19.71 2.11
CA LYS A 95 18.53 -20.94 1.32
C LYS A 95 17.21 -20.93 0.55
N LYS A 96 17.27 -21.37 -0.71
CA LYS A 96 16.12 -21.48 -1.59
C LYS A 96 15.62 -22.93 -1.63
N ASP A 97 14.30 -23.10 -1.68
CA ASP A 97 13.67 -24.39 -1.88
C ASP A 97 13.79 -24.86 -3.34
N VAL A 98 13.13 -25.98 -3.67
CA VAL A 98 13.14 -26.55 -5.04
C VAL A 98 12.51 -25.62 -6.09
N ASN A 99 11.71 -24.64 -5.67
CA ASN A 99 11.05 -23.66 -6.53
C ASN A 99 11.81 -22.32 -6.60
N GLY A 100 12.96 -22.21 -5.92
CA GLY A 100 13.73 -20.98 -5.87
C GLY A 100 13.25 -19.95 -4.84
N ILE A 101 12.31 -20.33 -3.96
CA ILE A 101 11.74 -19.45 -2.92
C ILE A 101 12.62 -19.52 -1.67
N ALA A 102 12.97 -18.36 -1.11
CA ALA A 102 13.74 -18.30 0.13
C ALA A 102 12.97 -18.95 1.30
N LEU A 103 13.66 -19.67 2.18
CA LEU A 103 13.03 -20.32 3.33
C LEU A 103 12.67 -19.35 4.47
N GLY A 104 13.37 -18.21 4.56
CA GLY A 104 13.11 -17.17 5.57
C GLY A 104 12.05 -16.21 5.11
N THR A 105 11.05 -15.91 5.94
CA THR A 105 9.99 -14.96 5.58
C THR A 105 10.52 -13.54 5.35
N LEU A 106 11.58 -13.14 6.06
CA LEU A 106 12.21 -11.83 5.84
C LEU A 106 12.90 -11.76 4.47
N ASN A 107 13.50 -12.87 4.03
CA ASN A 107 14.08 -12.99 2.71
C ASN A 107 13.00 -12.99 1.61
N GLN A 108 11.88 -13.66 1.83
CA GLN A 108 10.74 -13.62 0.92
C GLN A 108 10.21 -12.19 0.75
N ILE A 109 10.09 -11.40 1.83
CA ILE A 109 9.69 -10.00 1.73
C ILE A 109 10.69 -9.20 0.88
N ALA A 110 11.99 -9.43 1.03
CA ALA A 110 13.00 -8.77 0.18
C ALA A 110 12.85 -9.14 -1.30
N ASP A 111 12.68 -10.44 -1.61
CA ASP A 111 12.43 -10.93 -2.97
C ASP A 111 11.16 -10.29 -3.56
N GLU A 112 10.06 -10.24 -2.79
CA GLU A 112 8.81 -9.63 -3.24
C GLU A 112 8.91 -8.10 -3.46
N LEU A 113 9.67 -7.39 -2.63
CA LEU A 113 9.91 -5.95 -2.81
C LEU A 113 10.70 -5.68 -4.10
N GLU A 114 11.68 -6.51 -4.41
CA GLU A 114 12.43 -6.48 -5.67
C GLU A 114 11.52 -6.76 -6.86
N ASP A 115 10.73 -7.83 -6.80
CA ASP A 115 9.81 -8.25 -7.87
C ASP A 115 8.74 -7.18 -8.18
N ASN A 116 8.39 -6.34 -7.20
CA ASN A 116 7.45 -5.23 -7.34
C ASN A 116 8.13 -3.87 -7.59
N GLU A 117 9.44 -3.87 -7.85
CA GLU A 117 10.26 -2.69 -8.11
C GLU A 117 10.12 -1.60 -7.04
N ILE A 118 9.99 -2.00 -5.77
CA ILE A 118 9.96 -1.07 -4.64
C ILE A 118 11.39 -0.63 -4.33
N SER A 119 11.62 0.65 -4.04
CA SER A 119 12.92 1.09 -3.49
C SER A 119 13.04 0.64 -2.04
N TYR A 120 13.93 -0.31 -1.76
CA TYR A 120 14.18 -0.86 -0.42
C TYR A 120 15.68 -1.07 -0.16
N ALA A 121 16.04 -1.21 1.11
CA ALA A 121 17.39 -1.55 1.53
C ALA A 121 17.38 -2.68 2.55
N CYS A 122 18.43 -3.51 2.52
CA CYS A 122 18.61 -4.64 3.42
C CYS A 122 19.90 -4.44 4.20
N PHE A 123 19.89 -4.84 5.46
CA PHE A 123 21.09 -4.97 6.28
C PHE A 123 21.35 -6.44 6.62
N HIS A 124 22.60 -6.86 6.39
CA HIS A 124 23.08 -8.20 6.69
C HIS A 124 24.08 -8.10 7.82
N GLU A 125 23.80 -8.75 8.95
CA GLU A 125 24.63 -8.68 10.15
C GLU A 125 25.85 -9.62 10.03
N PRO A 126 27.09 -9.09 9.92
CA PRO A 126 28.28 -9.92 9.73
C PRO A 126 28.50 -10.92 10.86
N GLU A 127 28.20 -10.52 12.10
CA GLU A 127 28.38 -11.36 13.29
C GLU A 127 27.32 -12.47 13.42
N LEU A 128 26.27 -12.42 12.59
CA LEU A 128 25.25 -13.45 12.49
C LEU A 128 25.36 -14.21 11.17
N ASN A 129 26.58 -14.59 10.79
CA ASN A 129 26.87 -15.31 9.53
C ASN A 129 26.34 -14.58 8.28
N ASN A 130 26.40 -13.25 8.26
CA ASN A 130 25.82 -12.41 7.21
C ASN A 130 24.31 -12.65 6.99
N ALA A 131 23.57 -13.02 8.04
CA ALA A 131 22.13 -13.19 7.94
C ALA A 131 21.44 -11.85 7.67
N LEU A 132 20.39 -11.87 6.85
CA LEU A 132 19.48 -10.73 6.69
C LEU A 132 18.77 -10.50 8.02
N THR A 133 19.03 -9.38 8.67
CA THR A 133 18.48 -9.06 9.99
C THR A 133 17.43 -7.97 9.93
N ALA A 134 17.53 -7.06 8.98
CA ALA A 134 16.54 -6.02 8.76
C ALA A 134 16.45 -5.62 7.28
N LEU A 135 15.27 -5.18 6.87
CA LEU A 135 15.08 -4.44 5.62
C LEU A 135 14.15 -3.25 5.86
N CYS A 136 14.24 -2.24 5.00
CA CYS A 136 13.39 -1.05 5.09
C CYS A 136 13.01 -0.47 3.73
N PHE A 137 11.90 0.26 3.71
CA PHE A 137 11.38 1.00 2.56
C PHE A 137 10.51 2.18 3.02
N ILE A 138 10.34 3.17 2.16
CA ILE A 138 9.47 4.32 2.41
C ILE A 138 8.13 4.12 1.71
N VAL A 139 7.04 4.46 2.40
CA VAL A 139 5.69 4.47 1.84
C VAL A 139 5.05 5.83 2.03
N ASP A 140 4.13 6.18 1.15
CA ASP A 140 3.29 7.38 1.28
C ASP A 140 1.94 7.08 1.94
N GLU A 141 1.24 8.15 2.36
CA GLU A 141 0.00 8.10 3.12
C GLU A 141 -1.10 7.25 2.51
N ARG A 142 -1.11 7.06 1.19
CA ARG A 142 -2.12 6.23 0.52
C ARG A 142 -2.08 4.82 1.05
N VAL A 143 -0.89 4.32 1.38
CA VAL A 143 -0.70 2.97 1.88
C VAL A 143 -1.30 2.78 3.29
N PHE A 144 -1.12 3.73 4.21
CA PHE A 144 -1.46 3.55 5.63
C PHE A 144 -2.65 4.36 6.14
N ASN A 145 -3.14 5.37 5.39
CA ASN A 145 -4.32 6.14 5.75
C ASN A 145 -5.58 5.52 5.11
N TYR A 146 -6.25 4.66 5.87
CA TYR A 146 -7.47 3.96 5.45
C TYR A 146 -8.73 4.84 5.40
N VAL A 147 -8.67 6.05 5.97
CA VAL A 147 -9.80 6.99 5.96
C VAL A 147 -9.85 7.73 4.63
N ASP A 148 -8.74 8.37 4.25
CA ASP A 148 -8.68 9.15 3.01
C ASP A 148 -8.48 8.26 1.79
N TYR A 149 -7.83 7.10 1.97
CA TYR A 149 -7.59 6.13 0.91
C TYR A 149 -8.18 4.77 1.33
N PRO A 150 -9.50 4.59 1.19
CA PRO A 150 -10.15 3.35 1.58
C PRO A 150 -9.77 2.17 0.68
N ASP A 151 -9.88 0.96 1.22
CA ASP A 151 -9.80 -0.29 0.44
C ASP A 151 -10.87 -0.30 -0.65
N PHE A 152 -10.59 -1.01 -1.76
CA PHE A 152 -11.41 -1.00 -2.97
C PHE A 152 -12.93 -1.09 -2.72
N VAL A 153 -13.38 -2.03 -1.89
CA VAL A 153 -14.82 -2.21 -1.65
C VAL A 153 -15.45 -1.03 -0.92
N ASN A 154 -14.74 -0.44 0.03
CA ASN A 154 -15.22 0.76 0.73
C ASN A 154 -15.16 1.98 -0.19
N TRP A 155 -14.11 2.12 -1.00
CA TRP A 155 -14.01 3.18 -2.01
C TRP A 155 -15.16 3.09 -3.02
N LEU A 156 -15.43 1.89 -3.54
CA LEU A 156 -16.52 1.64 -4.48
C LEU A 156 -17.88 1.97 -3.85
N HIS A 157 -18.13 1.46 -2.64
CA HIS A 157 -19.37 1.72 -1.92
C HIS A 157 -19.53 3.20 -1.58
N ASP A 158 -18.59 3.81 -0.88
CA ASP A 158 -18.79 5.11 -0.25
C ASP A 158 -18.60 6.29 -1.22
N ILE A 159 -17.70 6.17 -2.20
CA ILE A 159 -17.31 7.27 -3.09
C ILE A 159 -17.98 7.14 -4.46
N LYS A 160 -18.00 5.94 -5.06
CA LYS A 160 -18.45 5.77 -6.44
C LYS A 160 -19.94 5.47 -6.59
N MET A 161 -20.54 4.78 -5.63
CA MET A 161 -21.93 4.35 -5.75
C MET A 161 -22.91 5.42 -5.27
N THR A 162 -23.98 5.63 -6.05
CA THR A 162 -25.10 6.49 -5.66
C THR A 162 -25.93 5.85 -4.55
N ASP A 163 -26.69 6.68 -3.82
CA ASP A 163 -27.57 6.19 -2.75
C ASP A 163 -28.67 5.27 -3.27
N GLU A 164 -29.15 5.49 -4.49
CA GLU A 164 -30.14 4.64 -5.17
C GLU A 164 -29.55 3.26 -5.46
N ALA A 165 -28.33 3.21 -6.02
CA ALA A 165 -27.64 1.97 -6.33
C ALA A 165 -27.37 1.17 -5.04
N LYS A 166 -26.91 1.83 -3.97
CA LYS A 166 -26.72 1.22 -2.65
C LYS A 166 -28.00 0.59 -2.11
N LYS A 167 -29.13 1.30 -2.18
CA LYS A 167 -30.44 0.82 -1.72
C LYS A 167 -30.92 -0.39 -2.52
N GLU A 168 -30.79 -0.35 -3.84
CA GLU A 168 -31.21 -1.45 -4.71
C GLU A 168 -30.35 -2.71 -4.52
N ILE A 169 -29.03 -2.56 -4.41
CA ILE A 169 -28.12 -3.68 -4.11
C ILE A 169 -28.49 -4.29 -2.75
N LYS A 170 -28.67 -3.47 -1.72
CA LYS A 170 -29.04 -3.95 -0.38
C LYS A 170 -30.39 -4.69 -0.38
N LYS A 171 -31.35 -4.24 -1.18
CA LYS A 171 -32.67 -4.87 -1.30
C LYS A 171 -32.59 -6.24 -2.00
N LYS A 172 -31.78 -6.36 -3.05
CA LYS A 172 -31.65 -7.60 -3.84
C LYS A 172 -30.67 -8.60 -3.24
N ASN A 173 -29.57 -8.11 -2.68
CA ASN A 173 -28.51 -8.91 -2.09
C ASN A 173 -27.92 -8.19 -0.85
N PRO A 174 -28.54 -8.36 0.33
CA PRO A 174 -28.11 -7.69 1.56
C PRO A 174 -26.66 -7.96 1.97
N THR A 175 -26.09 -9.09 1.55
CA THR A 175 -24.73 -9.52 1.91
C THR A 175 -23.68 -9.19 0.86
N PHE A 176 -24.07 -8.59 -0.27
CA PHE A 176 -23.20 -8.35 -1.43
C PHE A 176 -21.83 -7.76 -1.06
N TRP A 177 -21.84 -6.64 -0.33
CA TRP A 177 -20.62 -5.93 0.05
C TRP A 177 -19.72 -6.73 1.00
N LEU A 178 -20.30 -7.54 1.90
CA LEU A 178 -19.54 -8.41 2.77
C LEU A 178 -18.88 -9.54 1.97
N THR A 179 -19.63 -10.18 1.07
CA THR A 179 -19.09 -11.21 0.18
C THR A 179 -17.96 -10.68 -0.69
N LEU A 180 -18.14 -9.47 -1.24
CA LEU A 180 -17.13 -8.83 -2.09
C LEU A 180 -15.84 -8.51 -1.30
N LYS A 181 -15.93 -8.08 -0.03
CA LYS A 181 -14.77 -7.89 0.85
C LYS A 181 -13.99 -9.18 1.10
N LEU A 182 -14.69 -10.30 1.23
CA LEU A 182 -14.09 -11.60 1.49
C LEU A 182 -13.50 -12.28 0.24
N GLN A 183 -13.75 -11.72 -0.95
CA GLN A 183 -13.31 -12.30 -2.22
C GLN A 183 -12.52 -11.28 -3.07
N PRO A 184 -11.24 -11.02 -2.75
CA PRO A 184 -10.42 -10.05 -3.48
C PRO A 184 -10.31 -10.31 -4.98
N LYS A 185 -10.20 -11.58 -5.39
CA LYS A 185 -10.12 -11.94 -6.83
C LYS A 185 -11.39 -11.52 -7.59
N THR A 186 -12.55 -11.73 -6.97
CA THR A 186 -13.85 -11.37 -7.53
C THR A 186 -14.01 -9.85 -7.70
N GLN A 187 -13.32 -9.03 -6.90
CA GLN A 187 -13.40 -7.57 -6.99
C GLN A 187 -12.96 -7.05 -8.36
N GLN A 188 -11.79 -7.49 -8.82
CA GLN A 188 -11.23 -7.10 -10.12
C GLN A 188 -12.04 -7.69 -11.27
N GLU A 189 -12.51 -8.93 -11.16
CA GLU A 189 -13.31 -9.59 -12.19
C GLU A 189 -14.68 -8.94 -12.39
N MET A 190 -15.35 -8.54 -11.29
CA MET A 190 -16.68 -7.93 -11.36
C MET A 190 -16.64 -6.44 -11.72
N PHE A 191 -15.57 -5.74 -11.36
CA PHE A 191 -15.47 -4.29 -11.48
C PHE A 191 -14.12 -3.85 -12.08
N PRO A 192 -13.73 -4.33 -13.28
CA PRO A 192 -12.39 -4.12 -13.81
C PRO A 192 -12.05 -2.64 -14.02
N GLU A 193 -12.98 -1.85 -14.57
CA GLU A 193 -12.77 -0.42 -14.82
C GLU A 193 -12.62 0.37 -13.52
N TYR A 194 -13.48 0.11 -12.54
CA TYR A 194 -13.39 0.74 -11.21
C TYR A 194 -12.15 0.31 -10.45
N TYR A 195 -11.72 -0.93 -10.60
CA TYR A 195 -10.51 -1.43 -9.97
C TYR A 195 -9.27 -0.72 -10.53
N LYS A 196 -9.23 -0.53 -11.85
CA LYS A 196 -8.18 0.26 -12.51
C LYS A 196 -8.19 1.72 -12.04
N GLU A 197 -9.36 2.35 -11.98
CA GLU A 197 -9.48 3.71 -11.48
C GLU A 197 -9.06 3.82 -10.00
N TRP A 198 -9.41 2.83 -9.17
CA TRP A 198 -8.96 2.77 -7.78
C TRP A 198 -7.44 2.64 -7.67
N ILE A 199 -6.80 1.83 -8.51
CA ILE A 199 -5.33 1.73 -8.57
C ILE A 199 -4.72 3.10 -8.89
N GLU A 200 -5.27 3.83 -9.86
CA GLU A 200 -4.78 5.16 -10.23
C GLU A 200 -4.96 6.15 -9.07
N PHE A 201 -6.12 6.15 -8.42
CA PHE A 201 -6.40 6.92 -7.20
C PHE A 201 -5.40 6.59 -6.07
N PHE A 202 -5.05 5.31 -5.93
CA PHE A 202 -4.17 4.81 -4.87
C PHE A 202 -2.67 5.08 -5.14
N GLY A 203 -2.32 5.59 -6.32
CA GLY A 203 -0.93 5.86 -6.71
C GLY A 203 -0.22 4.72 -7.42
N GLY A 204 -0.98 3.77 -7.98
CA GLY A 204 -0.46 2.67 -8.77
C GLY A 204 -0.29 1.36 -8.00
N ASN A 205 0.11 0.32 -8.73
CA ASN A 205 0.21 -1.04 -8.21
C ASN A 205 1.20 -1.19 -7.05
N LYS A 206 2.28 -0.39 -7.03
CA LYS A 206 3.27 -0.39 -5.94
C LYS A 206 2.63 -0.11 -4.59
N ASN A 207 1.78 0.91 -4.51
CA ASN A 207 1.08 1.25 -3.28
C ASN A 207 0.06 0.18 -2.89
N VAL A 208 -0.66 -0.39 -3.87
CA VAL A 208 -1.61 -1.47 -3.62
C VAL A 208 -0.90 -2.69 -3.01
N TYR A 209 0.23 -3.10 -3.60
CA TYR A 209 1.07 -4.17 -3.06
C TYR A 209 1.54 -3.85 -1.63
N LEU A 210 2.11 -2.67 -1.41
CA LEU A 210 2.59 -2.25 -0.09
C LEU A 210 1.48 -2.23 0.97
N ARG A 211 0.25 -1.85 0.60
CA ARG A 211 -0.89 -1.91 1.52
C ARG A 211 -1.19 -3.34 1.93
N GLU A 212 -1.25 -4.26 0.98
CA GLU A 212 -1.52 -5.67 1.27
C GLU A 212 -0.38 -6.32 2.07
N LEU A 213 0.88 -5.99 1.76
CA LEU A 213 2.05 -6.43 2.52
C LEU A 213 1.96 -6.02 4.01
N LEU A 214 1.45 -4.83 4.30
CA LEU A 214 1.36 -4.27 5.65
C LEU A 214 0.08 -4.66 6.41
N LYS A 215 -0.99 -5.07 5.71
CA LYS A 215 -2.36 -5.27 6.25
C LYS A 215 -2.46 -6.20 7.46
N ASN A 216 -1.56 -7.18 7.57
CA ASN A 216 -1.58 -8.22 8.61
C ASN A 216 -0.27 -8.30 9.39
N LYS A 217 0.54 -7.23 9.40
CA LYS A 217 1.84 -7.24 10.08
C LYS A 217 1.70 -6.61 11.45
N GLU A 218 2.25 -7.30 12.45
CA GLU A 218 2.21 -6.85 13.84
C GLU A 218 3.39 -5.92 14.14
N LEU A 219 3.13 -4.90 14.96
CA LEU A 219 4.17 -4.10 15.59
C LEU A 219 5.00 -4.99 16.51
N ILE A 220 6.30 -4.77 16.53
CA ILE A 220 7.15 -5.37 17.56
C ILE A 220 6.79 -4.73 18.90
N GLN A 221 6.41 -5.56 19.89
CA GLN A 221 6.15 -5.16 21.28
C GLN A 221 7.28 -5.60 22.20
#